data_AF-A0A0M2WRG9-F1
#
_entry.id   AF-A0A0M2WRG9-F1
#
_cell.length_a   1.000
_cell.length_b   1.000
_cell.length_c   1.000
_cell.angle_alpha   90.00
_cell.angle_beta   90.00
_cell.angle_gamma   90.00
#
_symmetry.space_group_name_H-M   'P 1'
#
loop_
_entity.id
_entity.type
_entity.pdbx_description
1 polymer ?
#
loop_
_entity_poly.entity_id
_entity_poly.type
_entity_poly.pdbx_seq_one_letter_code
_entity_poly.pdbx_strand_id
1 'polypeptide(L)'
;MSEDLHALATWAGALLAKLQPPQRRAINHKVAIDLRRSQAQRIKAQQGPDGAAYPARKRRKEFKGKNGRIKRQKAAMFAKIRTAKHLKVKATGDQIEVGFFGWVARVAHVHQFGQQDRVSKKGHTYKYPERPLLGLNEPDRTLIRESLLHHIASD
;
A
#
# COMPACT_ATOMS: atom_id res chain seq x y z
N MET A 1 37.95 -6.52 32.30
CA MET A 1 37.81 -5.13 31.76
C MET A 1 38.18 -5.05 30.27
N SER A 2 39.42 -5.38 29.85
CA SER A 2 39.79 -5.31 28.41
C SER A 2 39.06 -6.36 27.55
N GLU A 3 38.99 -7.61 28.02
CA GLU A 3 38.26 -8.69 27.31
C GLU A 3 36.75 -8.42 27.20
N ASP A 4 36.14 -7.88 28.27
CA ASP A 4 34.70 -7.53 28.28
C ASP A 4 34.37 -6.46 27.23
N LEU A 5 35.26 -5.47 27.05
CA LEU A 5 35.10 -4.42 26.04
C LEU A 5 35.26 -4.97 24.63
N HIS A 6 36.20 -5.91 24.41
CA HIS A 6 36.35 -6.59 23.13
C HIS A 6 35.14 -7.46 22.78
N ALA A 7 34.61 -8.22 23.76
CA ALA A 7 33.41 -9.01 23.57
C ALA A 7 32.20 -8.14 23.20
N LEU A 8 32.02 -7.01 23.89
CA LEU A 8 30.98 -6.03 23.58
C LEU A 8 31.14 -5.44 22.17
N ALA A 9 32.37 -5.09 21.78
CA ALA A 9 32.65 -4.54 20.46
C ALA A 9 32.35 -5.54 19.33
N THR A 10 32.72 -6.81 19.49
CA THR A 10 32.42 -7.88 18.52
C THR A 10 30.91 -8.10 18.41
N TRP A 11 30.18 -8.15 19.53
CA TRP A 11 28.73 -8.28 19.53
C TRP A 11 28.03 -7.09 18.87
N ALA A 12 28.40 -5.85 19.23
CA ALA A 12 27.85 -4.65 18.64
C ALA A 12 28.19 -4.52 17.14
N GLY A 13 29.38 -4.95 16.74
CA GLY A 13 29.82 -4.99 15.34
C GLY A 13 28.93 -5.88 14.46
N ALA A 14 28.49 -7.04 14.97
CA ALA A 14 27.56 -7.92 14.27
C ALA A 14 26.18 -7.26 14.07
N LEU A 15 25.67 -6.54 15.07
CA LEU A 15 24.44 -5.75 14.93
C LEU A 15 24.59 -4.62 13.91
N LEU A 16 25.71 -3.89 13.95
CA LEU A 16 25.99 -2.81 13.01
C LEU A 16 26.09 -3.31 11.57
N ALA A 17 26.61 -4.52 11.36
CA ALA A 17 26.65 -5.17 10.04
C ALA A 17 25.22 -5.38 9.48
N LYS A 18 24.27 -5.78 10.33
CA LYS A 18 22.84 -5.97 9.96
C LYS A 18 22.12 -4.66 9.66
N LEU A 19 22.65 -3.53 10.14
CA LEU A 19 22.15 -2.18 9.88
C LEU A 19 22.86 -1.46 8.73
N GLN A 20 23.80 -2.13 8.04
CA GLN A 20 24.46 -1.56 6.87
C GLN A 20 23.48 -1.37 5.70
N PRO A 21 23.72 -0.39 4.81
CA PRO A 21 22.81 -0.06 3.71
C PRO A 21 22.33 -1.25 2.86
N PRO A 22 23.18 -2.25 2.51
CA PRO A 22 22.72 -3.43 1.77
C PRO A 22 21.70 -4.27 2.54
N GLN A 23 21.93 -4.47 3.84
CA GLN A 23 21.05 -5.24 4.71
C GLN A 23 19.74 -4.49 4.96
N ARG A 24 19.81 -3.17 5.21
CA ARG A 24 18.61 -2.32 5.30
C ARG A 24 17.78 -2.37 4.04
N ARG A 25 18.42 -2.30 2.86
CA ARG A 25 17.72 -2.38 1.58
C ARG A 25 17.02 -3.73 1.41
N ALA A 26 17.64 -4.83 1.82
CA ALA A 26 17.05 -6.16 1.75
C ALA A 26 15.78 -6.27 2.60
N ILE A 27 15.85 -5.86 3.88
CA ILE A 27 14.67 -5.89 4.76
C ILE A 27 13.59 -4.90 4.31
N ASN A 28 13.98 -3.69 3.89
CA ASN A 28 13.04 -2.68 3.39
C ASN A 28 12.29 -3.18 2.16
N HIS A 29 12.95 -3.90 1.25
CA HIS A 29 12.32 -4.47 0.08
C HIS A 29 11.29 -5.56 0.45
N LYS A 30 11.63 -6.42 1.42
CA LYS A 30 10.70 -7.44 1.94
C LYS A 30 9.45 -6.77 2.54
N VAL A 31 9.64 -5.82 3.46
CA VAL A 31 8.55 -5.05 4.08
C VAL A 31 7.70 -4.34 3.02
N ALA A 32 8.31 -3.75 1.99
CA ALA A 32 7.58 -3.09 0.91
C ALA A 32 6.65 -4.05 0.15
N ILE A 33 7.12 -5.27 -0.16
CA ILE A 33 6.32 -6.31 -0.82
C ILE A 33 5.12 -6.70 0.03
N ASP A 34 5.35 -6.89 1.32
CA ASP A 34 4.31 -7.31 2.26
C ASP A 34 3.27 -6.21 2.48
N LEU A 35 3.71 -4.96 2.63
CA LEU A 35 2.81 -3.80 2.64
C LEU A 35 1.99 -3.74 1.36
N ARG A 36 2.61 -3.82 0.17
CA ARG A 36 1.85 -3.84 -1.09
C ARG A 36 0.80 -4.95 -1.11
N ARG A 37 1.15 -6.14 -0.63
CA ARG A 37 0.21 -7.27 -0.54
C ARG A 37 -0.97 -6.93 0.36
N SER A 38 -0.70 -6.40 1.56
CA SER A 38 -1.74 -5.96 2.49
C SER A 38 -2.67 -4.91 1.88
N GLN A 39 -2.10 -3.83 1.32
CA GLN A 39 -2.88 -2.78 0.64
C GLN A 39 -3.75 -3.37 -0.49
N ALA A 40 -3.19 -4.26 -1.31
CA ALA A 40 -3.92 -4.87 -2.43
C ALA A 40 -5.07 -5.80 -1.96
N GLN A 41 -4.90 -6.53 -0.85
CA GLN A 41 -5.95 -7.36 -0.27
C GLN A 41 -7.07 -6.51 0.32
N ARG A 42 -6.72 -5.42 1.01
CA ARG A 42 -7.72 -4.51 1.59
C ARG A 42 -8.55 -3.80 0.52
N ILE A 43 -7.90 -3.33 -0.55
CA ILE A 43 -8.59 -2.78 -1.72
C ILE A 43 -9.47 -3.85 -2.39
N LYS A 44 -9.01 -5.11 -2.47
CA LYS A 44 -9.84 -6.23 -2.97
C LYS A 44 -11.08 -6.45 -2.10
N ALA A 45 -10.95 -6.34 -0.79
CA ALA A 45 -12.04 -6.42 0.19
C ALA A 45 -12.96 -5.19 0.21
N GLN A 46 -12.63 -4.13 -0.56
CA GLN A 46 -13.36 -2.85 -0.57
C GLN A 46 -13.38 -2.16 0.79
N GLN A 47 -12.25 -2.16 1.50
CA GLN A 47 -12.12 -1.56 2.84
C GLN A 47 -11.02 -0.49 2.89
N GLY A 48 -11.21 0.51 3.76
CA GLY A 48 -10.20 1.49 4.13
C GLY A 48 -9.18 0.93 5.13
N PRO A 49 -8.08 1.66 5.41
CA PRO A 49 -7.08 1.28 6.42
C PRO A 49 -7.67 1.10 7.83
N ASP A 50 -8.72 1.83 8.16
CA ASP A 50 -9.52 1.71 9.38
C ASP A 50 -10.42 0.47 9.42
N GLY A 51 -10.48 -0.31 8.33
CA GLY A 51 -11.36 -1.47 8.18
C GLY A 51 -12.78 -1.11 7.70
N ALA A 52 -13.12 0.17 7.58
CA ALA A 52 -14.46 0.58 7.14
C ALA A 52 -14.68 0.23 5.67
N ALA A 53 -15.89 -0.22 5.33
CA ALA A 53 -16.26 -0.51 3.95
C ALA A 53 -16.32 0.78 3.12
N TYR A 54 -15.84 0.71 1.87
CA TYR A 54 -15.92 1.85 0.96
C TYR A 54 -17.36 2.26 0.67
N PRO A 55 -17.65 3.57 0.56
CA PRO A 55 -18.93 4.04 0.09
C PRO A 55 -19.31 3.40 -1.24
N ALA A 56 -20.55 2.90 -1.30
CA ALA A 56 -21.05 2.19 -2.47
C ALA A 56 -20.94 3.04 -3.75
N ARG A 57 -20.70 2.37 -4.87
CA ARG A 57 -20.65 3.04 -6.17
C ARG A 57 -22.03 3.56 -6.54
N LYS A 58 -22.11 4.81 -7.03
CA LYS A 58 -23.35 5.36 -7.58
C LYS A 58 -23.91 4.43 -8.65
N ARG A 59 -25.15 3.96 -8.44
CA ARG A 59 -25.86 3.14 -9.43
C ARG A 59 -26.15 3.99 -10.66
N ARG A 60 -25.79 3.51 -11.83
CA ARG A 60 -26.13 4.19 -13.09
C ARG A 60 -27.56 3.80 -13.45
N LYS A 61 -28.35 4.74 -13.98
CA LYS A 61 -29.69 4.43 -14.52
C LYS A 61 -29.56 3.32 -15.57
N GLU A 62 -30.33 2.25 -15.38
CA GLU A 62 -30.35 1.10 -16.28
C GLU A 62 -31.22 1.44 -17.49
N PHE A 63 -30.62 1.48 -18.68
CA PHE A 63 -31.37 1.44 -19.92
C PHE A 63 -31.54 -0.04 -20.28
N LYS A 64 -32.79 -0.51 -20.37
CA LYS A 64 -33.13 -1.90 -20.69
C LYS A 64 -32.32 -2.38 -21.91
N GLY A 65 -31.65 -3.53 -21.79
CA GLY A 65 -30.97 -4.19 -22.93
C GLY A 65 -29.43 -4.29 -22.90
N LYS A 66 -28.73 -3.94 -21.80
CA LYS A 66 -27.25 -4.08 -21.74
C LYS A 66 -26.77 -4.96 -20.58
N ASN A 67 -26.93 -6.28 -20.68
CA ASN A 67 -26.53 -7.26 -19.65
C ASN A 67 -25.07 -7.12 -19.17
N GLY A 68 -24.11 -6.84 -20.07
CA GLY A 68 -22.71 -6.61 -19.70
C GLY A 68 -22.44 -5.29 -18.95
N ARG A 69 -23.42 -4.40 -18.86
CA ARG A 69 -23.34 -3.12 -18.14
C ARG A 69 -23.70 -3.29 -16.66
N ILE A 70 -24.64 -4.19 -16.36
CA ILE A 70 -25.04 -4.56 -14.99
C ILE A 70 -23.87 -5.28 -14.28
N LYS A 71 -23.20 -6.23 -14.95
CA LYS A 71 -22.00 -6.90 -14.39
C LYS A 71 -20.90 -5.91 -13.99
N ARG A 72 -20.64 -4.89 -14.82
CA ARG A 72 -19.64 -3.84 -14.52
C ARG A 72 -20.04 -2.90 -13.38
N GLN A 73 -21.33 -2.74 -13.13
CA GLN A 73 -21.85 -1.95 -12.02
C GLN A 73 -21.73 -2.67 -10.68
N LYS A 74 -21.88 -4.01 -10.69
CA LYS A 74 -21.70 -4.87 -9.51
C LYS A 74 -20.24 -5.27 -9.25
N ALA A 75 -19.33 -5.00 -10.17
CA ALA A 75 -17.91 -5.32 -10.01
C ALA A 75 -17.27 -4.47 -8.90
N ALA A 76 -16.39 -5.10 -8.12
CA ALA A 76 -15.58 -4.44 -7.10
C ALA A 76 -14.79 -3.26 -7.70
N MET A 77 -14.75 -2.13 -6.98
CA MET A 77 -13.98 -0.97 -7.42
C MET A 77 -12.48 -1.28 -7.37
N PHE A 78 -11.69 -0.56 -8.15
CA PHE A 78 -10.21 -0.61 -8.09
C PHE A 78 -9.55 -1.97 -8.37
N ALA A 79 -10.30 -2.96 -8.88
CA ALA A 79 -9.80 -4.30 -9.16
C ALA A 79 -8.57 -4.33 -10.09
N LYS A 80 -8.48 -3.38 -11.03
CA LYS A 80 -7.32 -3.24 -11.93
C LYS A 80 -6.14 -2.54 -11.23
N ILE A 81 -6.39 -1.44 -10.51
CA ILE A 81 -5.31 -0.61 -9.98
C ILE A 81 -4.60 -1.27 -8.80
N ARG A 82 -5.26 -2.15 -8.04
CA ARG A 82 -4.62 -2.93 -6.97
C ARG A 82 -3.56 -3.94 -7.44
N THR A 83 -3.44 -4.18 -8.74
CA THR A 83 -2.47 -5.15 -9.29
C THR A 83 -1.05 -4.60 -9.23
N ALA A 84 -0.05 -5.48 -9.23
CA ALA A 84 1.37 -5.11 -9.21
C ALA A 84 1.81 -4.22 -10.39
N LYS A 85 1.04 -4.22 -11.50
CA LYS A 85 1.26 -3.32 -12.64
C LYS A 85 1.09 -1.85 -12.26
N HIS A 86 0.21 -1.55 -11.30
CA HIS A 86 -0.22 -0.20 -10.98
C HIS A 86 0.14 0.22 -9.55
N LEU A 87 0.09 -0.70 -8.58
CA LEU A 87 0.58 -0.52 -7.22
C LEU A 87 2.02 -1.01 -7.14
N LYS A 88 2.99 -0.10 -7.17
CA LYS A 88 4.42 -0.44 -7.17
C LYS A 88 5.04 -0.19 -5.81
N VAL A 89 6.20 -0.81 -5.65
CA VAL A 89 7.06 -0.64 -4.49
C VAL A 89 8.39 -0.04 -4.93
N LYS A 90 8.98 0.77 -4.08
CA LYS A 90 10.39 1.14 -4.13
C LYS A 90 10.95 1.03 -2.71
N ALA A 91 12.17 0.51 -2.60
CA ALA A 91 12.86 0.40 -1.33
C ALA A 91 14.32 0.79 -1.53
N THR A 92 14.81 1.68 -0.68
CA THR A 92 16.22 2.04 -0.55
C THR A 92 16.73 1.57 0.82
N GLY A 93 17.98 1.87 1.15
CA GLY A 93 18.50 1.64 2.51
C GLY A 93 17.78 2.46 3.60
N ASP A 94 17.08 3.53 3.22
CA ASP A 94 16.58 4.53 4.18
C ASP A 94 15.06 4.73 4.11
N GLN A 95 14.42 4.33 3.00
CA GLN A 95 12.99 4.54 2.81
C GLN A 95 12.30 3.40 2.07
N ILE A 96 11.00 3.28 2.33
CA ILE A 96 10.06 2.38 1.66
C ILE A 96 8.94 3.24 1.08
N GLU A 97 8.64 3.03 -0.19
CA GLU A 97 7.50 3.62 -0.88
C GLU A 97 6.60 2.50 -1.42
N VAL A 98 5.30 2.58 -1.12
CA VAL A 98 4.27 1.74 -1.73
C VAL A 98 3.17 2.66 -2.23
N GLY A 99 2.93 2.66 -3.55
CA GLY A 99 2.01 3.63 -4.11
C GLY A 99 1.65 3.42 -5.58
N PHE A 100 0.80 4.30 -6.06
CA PHE A 100 0.36 4.33 -7.45
C PHE A 100 1.21 5.31 -8.27
N PHE A 101 1.31 5.07 -9.58
CA PHE A 101 2.15 5.87 -10.47
C PHE A 101 1.38 6.30 -11.74
N GLY A 102 1.81 7.41 -12.34
CA GLY A 102 1.23 7.96 -13.56
C GLY A 102 -0.25 8.35 -13.39
N TRP A 103 -1.05 8.16 -14.43
CA TRP A 103 -2.48 8.52 -14.41
C TRP A 103 -3.28 7.80 -13.30
N VAL A 104 -2.88 6.57 -12.93
CA VAL A 104 -3.54 5.83 -11.85
C VAL A 104 -3.33 6.51 -10.49
N ALA A 105 -2.19 7.19 -10.29
CA ALA A 105 -1.93 7.95 -9.07
C ALA A 105 -2.94 9.10 -8.92
N ARG A 106 -3.29 9.79 -10.01
CA ARG A 106 -4.33 10.82 -10.00
C ARG A 106 -5.68 10.26 -9.55
N VAL A 107 -6.11 9.14 -10.14
CA VAL A 107 -7.39 8.50 -9.77
C VAL A 107 -7.37 8.06 -8.32
N ALA A 108 -6.28 7.44 -7.88
CA ALA A 108 -6.11 7.02 -6.49
C ALA A 108 -6.16 8.21 -5.53
N HIS A 109 -5.48 9.31 -5.86
CA HIS A 109 -5.45 10.54 -5.05
C HIS A 109 -6.85 11.17 -4.92
N VAL A 110 -7.61 11.22 -6.01
CA VAL A 110 -8.99 11.73 -5.99
C VAL A 110 -9.85 10.91 -5.04
N HIS A 111 -9.71 9.59 -5.06
CA HIS A 111 -10.45 8.72 -4.16
C HIS A 111 -9.91 8.74 -2.73
N GLN A 112 -8.59 8.83 -2.55
CA GLN A 112 -7.92 8.89 -1.26
C GLN A 112 -8.44 10.04 -0.40
N PHE A 113 -8.67 11.21 -1.02
CA PHE A 113 -9.05 12.44 -0.32
C PHE A 113 -10.44 12.96 -0.71
N GLY A 114 -11.26 12.16 -1.41
CA GLY A 114 -12.62 12.56 -1.80
C GLY A 114 -12.69 13.83 -2.66
N GLN A 115 -11.73 14.01 -3.57
CA GLN A 115 -11.62 15.22 -4.39
C GLN A 115 -12.64 15.26 -5.54
N GLN A 116 -12.68 16.39 -6.22
CA GLN A 116 -13.42 16.58 -7.45
C GLN A 116 -12.57 16.19 -8.66
N ASP A 117 -13.13 15.41 -9.58
CA ASP A 117 -12.49 15.16 -10.89
C ASP A 117 -13.54 15.08 -12.00
N ARG A 118 -13.10 15.25 -13.25
CA ARG A 118 -13.98 15.17 -14.42
C ARG A 118 -14.27 13.71 -14.76
N VAL A 119 -15.55 13.40 -14.98
CA VAL A 119 -15.97 12.02 -15.32
C VAL A 119 -15.54 11.62 -16.75
N SER A 120 -15.36 12.59 -17.65
CA SER A 120 -14.80 12.42 -18.99
C SER A 120 -14.05 13.68 -19.42
N LYS A 121 -13.26 13.61 -20.51
CA LYS A 121 -12.40 14.72 -20.99
C LYS A 121 -13.15 16.06 -21.16
N LYS A 122 -14.43 16.02 -21.54
CA LYS A 122 -15.33 17.18 -21.67
C LYS A 122 -16.60 17.05 -20.80
N GLY A 123 -16.54 16.23 -19.74
CA GLY A 123 -17.70 15.91 -18.91
C GLY A 123 -17.83 16.80 -17.68
N HIS A 124 -18.95 16.66 -16.97
CA HIS A 124 -19.17 17.33 -15.69
C HIS A 124 -18.14 16.88 -14.64
N THR A 125 -17.79 17.82 -13.77
CA THR A 125 -17.02 17.56 -12.56
C THR A 125 -17.90 16.86 -11.54
N TYR A 126 -17.34 15.88 -10.84
CA TYR A 126 -18.03 15.14 -9.79
C TYR A 126 -17.18 15.08 -8.53
N LYS A 127 -17.77 15.36 -7.37
CA LYS A 127 -17.13 15.17 -6.06
C LYS A 127 -17.22 13.69 -5.68
N TYR A 128 -16.07 13.02 -5.63
CA TYR A 128 -16.01 11.62 -5.24
C TYR A 128 -16.06 11.51 -3.71
N PRO A 129 -16.79 10.53 -3.14
CA PRO A 129 -16.65 10.26 -1.72
C PRO A 129 -15.30 9.58 -1.46
N GLU A 130 -14.76 9.88 -0.28
CA GLU A 130 -13.48 9.36 0.18
C GLU A 130 -13.50 7.83 0.24
N ARG A 131 -12.44 7.24 -0.30
CA ARG A 131 -12.14 5.82 -0.31
C ARG A 131 -10.63 5.71 -0.12
N PRO A 132 -10.14 5.76 1.13
CA PRO A 132 -8.72 5.67 1.40
C PRO A 132 -8.18 4.33 0.89
N LEU A 133 -7.36 4.38 -0.15
CA LEU A 133 -6.77 3.20 -0.78
C LEU A 133 -5.48 2.80 -0.09
N LEU A 134 -4.65 3.81 0.19
CA LEU A 134 -3.37 3.66 0.85
C LEU A 134 -3.48 4.11 2.30
N GLY A 135 -2.76 3.42 3.17
CA GLY A 135 -2.65 3.76 4.59
C GLY A 135 -2.17 2.57 5.39
N LEU A 136 -1.56 2.85 6.54
CA LEU A 136 -1.10 1.83 7.48
C LEU A 136 -2.18 1.57 8.51
N ASN A 137 -2.55 0.31 8.68
CA ASN A 137 -3.37 -0.15 9.79
C ASN A 137 -2.48 -0.80 10.88
N GLU A 138 -3.08 -1.23 11.99
CA GLU A 138 -2.29 -1.87 13.05
C GLU A 138 -1.60 -3.18 12.65
N PRO A 139 -2.24 -4.07 11.86
CA PRO A 139 -1.55 -5.20 11.27
C PRO A 139 -0.33 -4.81 10.42
N ASP A 140 -0.42 -3.75 9.62
CA ASP A 140 0.68 -3.25 8.80
C ASP A 140 1.83 -2.74 9.70
N ARG A 141 1.52 -1.97 10.74
CA ARG A 141 2.50 -1.45 11.70
C ARG A 141 3.21 -2.57 12.46
N THR A 142 2.44 -3.58 12.87
CA THR A 142 2.98 -4.77 13.54
C THR A 142 3.89 -5.54 12.59
N LEU A 143 3.45 -5.79 11.35
CA LEU A 143 4.25 -6.46 10.34
C LEU A 143 5.59 -5.75 10.09
N ILE A 144 5.58 -4.43 9.96
CA ILE A 144 6.80 -3.63 9.79
C ILE A 144 7.73 -3.85 10.99
N ARG A 145 7.21 -3.69 12.22
CA ARG A 145 7.98 -3.82 13.45
C ARG A 145 8.60 -5.20 13.58
N GLU A 146 7.80 -6.26 13.46
CA GLU A 146 8.27 -7.65 13.59
C GLU A 146 9.30 -8.00 12.53
N SER A 147 9.10 -7.54 11.29
CA SER A 147 10.06 -7.78 10.20
C SER A 147 11.43 -7.14 10.51
N LEU A 148 11.42 -5.91 11.03
CA LEU A 148 12.66 -5.20 11.38
C LEU A 148 13.35 -5.81 12.60
N LEU A 149 12.58 -6.13 13.66
CA LEU A 149 13.12 -6.78 14.86
C LEU A 149 13.73 -8.14 14.52
N HIS A 150 13.01 -8.96 13.75
CA HIS A 150 13.52 -10.24 13.29
C HIS A 150 14.82 -10.06 12.50
N HIS A 151 14.91 -9.08 11.60
CA HIS A 151 16.13 -8.84 10.81
C HIS A 151 17.34 -8.49 11.68
N ILE A 152 17.15 -7.72 12.76
CA ILE A 152 18.24 -7.33 13.65
C ILE A 152 18.60 -8.47 14.62
N ALA A 153 17.61 -9.24 15.08
CA ALA A 153 17.78 -10.31 16.05
C ALA A 153 18.15 -11.68 15.46
N SER A 154 17.99 -11.88 14.15
CA SER A 154 18.39 -13.14 13.49
C SER A 154 19.90 -13.26 13.53
N ASP A 155 20.46 -14.31 14.14
CA ASP A 155 21.90 -14.57 14.21
C ASP A 155 22.56 -14.72 12.83
#